data_AF-J9ESN7-F1
#
_entry.id   AF-J9ESN7-F1
#
_cell.length_a   1.000
_cell.length_b   1.000
_cell.length_c   1.000
_cell.angle_alpha   90.00
_cell.angle_beta   90.00
_cell.angle_gamma   90.00
#
_symmetry.space_group_name_H-M   'P 1'
#
loop_
_entity.id
_entity.type
_entity.pdbx_description
1 polymer ?
#
loop_
_entity_poly.entity_id
_entity_poly.type
_entity_poly.pdbx_seq_one_letter_code
_entity_poly.pdbx_strand_id
1 'polypeptide(L)'
;MHNIQLLIVIAFLLLVAGDELLLLQAIWRHGDRSPIQSCKGYPIKTQHWPHGKGQLTAEGMAQQVKLGKIIYNRYVDSLNFLSPYYDAQQ
;
A
#
# COMPACT_ATOMS: atom_id res chain seq x y z
N MET A 1 24.73 -30.16 -28.30
CA MET A 1 24.15 -30.11 -26.93
C MET A 1 23.99 -28.66 -26.44
N HIS A 2 25.02 -27.81 -26.50
CA HIS A 2 24.94 -26.38 -26.14
C HIS A 2 23.85 -25.58 -26.87
N ASN A 3 23.63 -25.83 -28.17
CA ASN A 3 22.59 -25.13 -28.95
C ASN A 3 21.16 -25.47 -28.48
N ILE A 4 20.93 -26.70 -28.03
CA ILE A 4 19.62 -27.13 -27.52
C ILE A 4 19.39 -26.52 -26.13
N GLN A 5 20.41 -26.49 -25.28
CA GLN A 5 20.32 -25.83 -23.98
C GLN A 5 20.04 -24.33 -24.12
N LEU A 6 20.69 -23.65 -25.08
CA LEU A 6 20.44 -22.25 -25.37
C LEU A 6 19.01 -22.00 -25.84
N LEU A 7 18.48 -22.87 -26.72
CA LEU A 7 17.09 -22.80 -27.17
C LEU A 7 16.09 -23.02 -26.03
N ILE A 8 16.38 -23.94 -25.10
CA ILE A 8 15.55 -24.17 -23.92
C ILE A 8 15.55 -22.96 -22.99
N VAL A 9 16.71 -22.32 -22.76
CA VAL A 9 16.82 -21.11 -21.93
C VAL A 9 16.06 -19.94 -22.56
N ILE A 10 16.17 -19.75 -23.88
CA ILE A 10 15.44 -18.69 -24.60
C ILE A 10 13.93 -18.96 -24.56
N ALA A 11 13.49 -20.21 -24.76
CA ALA A 11 12.08 -20.57 -24.67
C ALA A 11 11.52 -20.34 -23.27
N PHE A 12 12.29 -20.65 -22.22
CA PHE A 12 11.92 -20.34 -20.83
C PHE A 12 11.83 -18.82 -20.57
N LEU A 13 12.78 -18.03 -21.07
CA LEU A 13 12.75 -16.57 -20.95
C LEU A 13 11.53 -15.95 -21.65
N LEU A 14 11.16 -16.48 -22.83
CA LEU A 14 9.97 -16.05 -23.56
C LEU A 14 8.67 -16.49 -22.88
N LEU A 15 8.64 -17.66 -22.23
CA LEU A 15 7.50 -18.11 -21.43
C LEU A 15 7.30 -17.29 -20.15
N VAL A 16 8.38 -16.67 -19.67
CA VAL A 16 8.40 -15.80 -18.47
C VAL A 16 8.02 -14.35 -18.82
N ALA A 17 7.63 -14.05 -20.05
CA ALA A 17 7.00 -12.77 -20.40
C ALA A 17 5.72 -12.60 -19.54
N GLY A 18 5.87 -11.87 -18.44
CA GLY A 18 4.84 -11.70 -17.44
C GLY A 18 3.76 -10.71 -17.87
N ASP A 19 2.62 -10.75 -17.18
CA ASP A 19 1.53 -9.80 -17.42
C ASP A 19 2.00 -8.35 -17.23
N GLU A 20 1.53 -7.47 -18.11
CA GLU A 20 1.77 -6.03 -17.99
C GLU A 20 0.75 -5.41 -17.04
N LEU A 21 1.23 -4.70 -16.01
CA LEU A 21 0.38 -3.89 -15.15
C LEU A 21 0.03 -2.60 -15.88
N LEU A 22 -1.24 -2.40 -16.22
CA LEU A 22 -1.71 -1.22 -16.96
C LEU A 22 -2.29 -0.12 -16.05
N LEU A 23 -2.89 -0.48 -14.91
CA LEU A 23 -3.58 0.44 -14.03
C LEU A 23 -3.51 -0.03 -12.57
N LEU A 24 -3.27 0.91 -11.66
CA LEU A 24 -3.43 0.71 -10.23
C LEU A 24 -4.63 1.53 -9.72
N GLN A 25 -5.67 0.85 -9.23
CA GLN A 25 -6.75 1.48 -8.48
C GLN A 25 -6.77 0.90 -7.07
N ALA A 26 -6.71 1.76 -6.06
CA ALA A 26 -6.66 1.33 -4.68
C ALA A 26 -7.79 1.96 -3.86
N ILE A 27 -8.35 1.16 -2.95
CA ILE A 27 -9.35 1.58 -1.97
C ILE A 27 -8.89 1.06 -0.62
N TRP A 28 -8.75 1.95 0.35
CA TRP A 28 -8.45 1.57 1.72
C TRP A 28 -9.26 2.40 2.70
N ARG A 29 -9.47 1.81 3.88
CA ARG A 29 -10.07 2.50 5.01
C ARG A 29 -9.02 3.40 5.67
N HIS A 30 -9.50 4.45 6.34
CA HIS A 30 -8.70 5.22 7.28
C HIS A 30 -7.97 4.29 8.30
N GLY A 31 -6.84 4.75 8.86
CA GLY A 31 -6.16 4.05 9.96
C GLY A 31 -6.96 4.06 11.26
N ASP A 32 -6.42 3.51 12.34
CA ASP A 32 -7.09 3.55 13.64
C ASP A 32 -7.50 4.98 14.07
N ARG A 33 -8.74 5.12 14.59
CA ARG A 33 -9.33 6.41 14.99
C ARG A 33 -10.03 6.29 16.33
N SER A 34 -10.09 7.39 17.06
CA SER A 34 -10.94 7.48 18.24
C SER A 34 -12.43 7.36 17.86
N PRO A 35 -13.30 6.91 18.79
CA PRO A 35 -14.72 6.83 18.53
C PRO A 35 -15.31 8.21 18.21
N ILE A 36 -16.27 8.25 17.28
CA ILE A 36 -16.96 9.50 16.88
C ILE A 36 -18.01 9.88 17.95
N GLN A 37 -18.67 8.88 18.53
CA GLN A 37 -19.72 9.05 19.53
C GLN A 37 -19.51 8.10 20.71
N SER A 38 -19.97 8.52 21.89
CA SER A 38 -19.92 7.68 23.09
C SER A 38 -21.01 6.62 23.03
N CYS A 39 -20.72 5.41 23.51
CA CYS A 39 -21.74 4.40 23.73
C CYS A 39 -22.59 4.75 24.96
N LYS A 40 -23.86 4.32 24.97
CA LYS A 40 -24.73 4.47 26.14
C LYS A 40 -24.09 3.75 27.34
N GLY A 41 -23.87 4.48 28.43
CA GLY A 41 -23.22 3.97 29.65
C GLY A 41 -21.69 4.07 29.69
N TYR A 42 -21.02 4.46 28.58
CA TYR A 42 -19.57 4.64 28.55
C TYR A 42 -19.19 5.99 27.91
N PRO A 43 -19.23 7.09 28.69
CA PRO A 43 -18.88 8.39 28.17
C PRO A 43 -17.39 8.44 27.81
N ILE A 44 -17.09 8.88 26.59
CA ILE A 44 -15.72 9.10 26.13
C ILE A 44 -15.09 10.23 26.96
N LYS A 45 -14.04 9.90 27.72
CA LYS A 45 -13.22 10.90 28.40
C LYS A 45 -12.19 11.46 27.42
N THR A 46 -12.17 12.79 27.26
CA THR A 46 -11.29 13.50 26.31
C THR A 46 -9.81 13.20 26.57
N GLN A 47 -9.43 12.97 27.82
CA GLN A 47 -8.07 12.57 28.21
C GLN A 47 -7.58 11.25 27.57
N HIS A 48 -8.47 10.33 27.20
CA HIS A 48 -8.10 9.07 26.54
C HIS A 48 -7.85 9.27 25.04
N TRP A 49 -8.31 10.39 24.48
CA TRP A 49 -8.21 10.72 23.05
C TRP A 49 -7.67 12.13 22.91
N PRO A 50 -6.35 12.32 23.08
CA PRO A 50 -5.74 13.66 23.10
C PRO A 50 -5.96 14.43 21.80
N HIS A 51 -6.14 13.72 20.68
CA HIS A 51 -6.45 14.33 19.39
C HIS A 51 -7.94 14.68 19.20
N GLY A 52 -8.82 14.24 20.11
CA GLY A 52 -10.27 14.42 20.00
C GLY A 52 -11.00 13.24 19.35
N LYS A 53 -12.33 13.34 19.24
CA LYS A 53 -13.22 12.28 18.73
C LYS A 53 -13.17 12.17 17.21
N GLY A 54 -13.24 10.94 16.70
CA GLY A 54 -13.19 10.64 15.27
C GLY A 54 -11.83 10.89 14.61
N GLN A 55 -10.82 11.36 15.35
CA GLN A 55 -9.50 11.69 14.82
C GLN A 55 -8.61 10.45 14.77
N LEU A 56 -7.61 10.49 13.87
CA LEU A 56 -6.60 9.45 13.75
C LEU A 56 -5.78 9.35 15.03
N THR A 57 -5.54 8.12 15.50
CA THR A 57 -4.64 7.89 16.63
C THR A 57 -3.19 7.89 16.13
N ALA A 58 -2.22 8.00 17.05
CA ALA A 58 -0.80 7.85 16.70
C ALA A 58 -0.51 6.50 16.04
N GLU A 59 -1.19 5.45 16.52
CA GLU A 59 -1.15 4.12 15.93
C GLU A 59 -1.74 4.12 14.51
N GLY A 60 -2.91 4.74 14.31
CA GLY A 60 -3.51 4.88 12.98
C GLY A 60 -2.64 5.62 11.98
N MET A 61 -1.90 6.65 12.43
CA MET A 61 -0.89 7.34 11.61
C MET A 61 0.25 6.38 11.22
N ALA A 62 0.81 5.65 12.18
CA ALA A 62 1.90 4.69 11.91
C ALA A 62 1.47 3.58 10.94
N GLN A 63 0.23 3.09 11.06
CA GLN A 63 -0.36 2.11 10.15
C GLN A 63 -0.40 2.63 8.70
N GLN A 64 -0.84 3.88 8.50
CA GLN A 64 -0.89 4.49 7.16
C GLN A 64 0.50 4.72 6.58
N VAL A 65 1.48 5.11 7.40
CA VAL A 65 2.90 5.19 6.96
C VAL A 65 3.41 3.82 6.53
N LYS A 66 3.11 2.76 7.29
CA LYS A 66 3.51 1.39 6.94
C LYS A 66 2.86 0.94 5.62
N LEU A 67 1.57 1.21 5.44
CA LEU A 67 0.86 0.91 4.20
C LEU A 67 1.51 1.65 3.01
N GLY A 68 1.80 2.95 3.15
CA GLY A 68 2.48 3.74 2.13
C GLY A 68 3.84 3.15 1.73
N LYS A 69 4.64 2.69 2.70
CA LYS A 69 5.92 2.00 2.42
C LYS A 69 5.72 0.70 1.64
N ILE A 70 4.71 -0.10 1.96
CA ILE A 70 4.42 -1.34 1.23
C ILE A 70 4.03 -1.03 -0.23
N ILE A 71 3.20 -0.01 -0.43
CA ILE A 71 2.79 0.44 -1.77
C ILE A 71 4.00 0.96 -2.55
N TYR A 72 4.82 1.82 -1.94
CA TYR A 72 6.02 2.37 -2.57
C TYR A 72 6.99 1.25 -3.00
N ASN A 73 7.31 0.32 -2.08
CA ASN A 73 8.22 -0.78 -2.39
C ASN A 73 7.70 -1.64 -3.55
N ARG A 74 6.39 -1.89 -3.61
CA ARG A 74 5.80 -2.71 -4.67
C ARG A 74 5.80 -1.99 -6.01
N TYR A 75 5.28 -0.77 -6.05
CA TYR A 75 4.95 -0.10 -7.32
C TYR A 75 6.02 0.87 -7.81
N VAL A 76 6.88 1.37 -6.93
CA VAL A 76 8.06 2.17 -7.33
C VAL A 76 9.27 1.25 -7.42
N ASP A 77 9.70 0.63 -6.31
CA ASP A 77 11.00 -0.06 -6.29
C ASP A 77 10.99 -1.38 -7.08
N SER A 78 9.96 -2.22 -6.89
CA SER A 78 9.95 -3.58 -7.45
C SER A 78 9.43 -3.64 -8.88
N LEU A 79 8.36 -2.90 -9.17
CA LEU A 79 7.69 -2.93 -10.49
C LEU A 79 8.06 -1.74 -11.38
N ASN A 80 8.69 -0.69 -10.82
CA ASN A 80 9.00 0.55 -11.54
C ASN A 80 7.79 1.10 -12.34
N PHE A 81 6.60 0.98 -11.75
CA PHE A 81 5.32 1.36 -12.34
C PHE A 81 4.94 2.81 -12.01
N LEU A 82 5.14 3.21 -10.75
CA LEU A 82 4.92 4.60 -10.30
C LEU A 82 6.22 5.40 -10.30
N SER A 83 6.12 6.71 -10.48
CA SER A 83 7.27 7.62 -10.35
C SER A 83 7.76 7.62 -8.89
N PRO A 84 9.08 7.71 -8.66
CA PRO A 84 9.63 7.87 -7.31
C PRO A 84 9.23 9.19 -6.64
N TYR A 85 8.75 10.16 -7.41
CA TYR A 85 8.25 11.46 -6.96
C TYR A 85 6.80 11.66 -7.38
N TYR A 86 6.04 12.37 -6.55
CA TYR A 86 4.65 12.71 -6.86
C TYR A 86 4.56 13.48 -8.19
N ASP A 87 3.71 12.99 -9.08
CA ASP A 87 3.30 13.64 -10.32
C ASP A 87 1.76 13.63 -10.38
N ALA A 88 1.16 14.80 -10.56
CA ALA A 88 -0.29 14.94 -10.61
C ALA A 88 -0.90 14.52 -11.95
N GLN A 89 -0.08 14.33 -12.99
CA GLN A 89 -0.49 13.85 -14.31
C GLN A 89 -0.37 12.34 -14.47
N GLN A 90 0.29 11.68 -13.51
CA GLN A 90 0.42 10.23 -13.45
C GLN A 90 -0.85 9.58 -12.92
#